data_AF-A0A8S9ZK32-F1
#
_entry.id   AF-A0A8S9ZK32-F1
#
_cell.length_a   1.000
_cell.length_b   1.000
_cell.length_c   1.000
_cell.angle_alpha   90.00
_cell.angle_beta   90.00
_cell.angle_gamma   90.00
#
_symmetry.space_group_name_H-M   'P 1'
#
loop_
_entity.id
_entity.type
_entity.pdbx_description
1 polymer ?
#
loop_
_entity_poly.entity_id
_entity_poly.type
_entity_poly.pdbx_seq_one_letter_code
_entity_poly.pdbx_strand_id
1 'polypeptide(L)'
;MLDQLDKGDYASDEFFFQTLLASNNLNSPNTFPYKCVKQNDVPHITRFTIWYNTQKCYSNNRRHNMCIFGLEDLWHYAFNSKYLFLNKMMPEIDFGAIICWHEEMRRRTLIEKGINRINATIYQNLPQTRFHQKWKRTLGKVNIKEFKCEIK
;
A
#
# COMPACT_ATOMS: atom_id res chain seq x y z
N MET A 1 5.45 24.59 -8.63
CA MET A 1 5.09 23.23 -8.12
C MET A 1 5.47 22.16 -9.13
N LEU A 2 4.93 22.17 -10.36
CA LEU A 2 5.35 21.19 -11.39
C LEU A 2 6.84 21.30 -11.72
N ASP A 3 7.36 22.52 -11.89
CA ASP A 3 8.80 22.73 -12.12
C ASP A 3 9.69 22.33 -10.93
N GLN A 4 9.13 22.12 -9.74
CA GLN A 4 9.86 21.57 -8.59
C GLN A 4 9.84 20.03 -8.63
N LEU A 5 8.72 19.44 -9.03
CA LEU A 5 8.60 17.99 -9.23
C LEU A 5 9.48 17.49 -10.38
N ASP A 6 9.66 18.31 -11.43
CA ASP A 6 10.43 17.95 -12.63
C ASP A 6 11.96 18.03 -12.41
N LYS A 7 12.41 18.77 -11.40
CA LYS A 7 13.85 18.90 -11.08
C LYS A 7 14.48 17.60 -10.57
N GLY A 8 13.68 16.64 -10.11
CA GLY A 8 14.18 15.35 -9.63
C GLY A 8 15.09 15.47 -8.41
N ASP A 9 14.70 16.29 -7.44
CA ASP A 9 15.43 16.45 -6.18
C ASP A 9 15.50 15.11 -5.39
N TYR A 10 16.35 15.06 -4.36
CA TYR A 10 16.54 13.86 -3.52
C TYR A 10 15.21 13.26 -3.03
N ALA A 11 15.09 11.92 -3.16
CA ALA A 11 13.89 11.15 -2.79
C ALA A 11 12.60 11.61 -3.50
N SER A 12 12.71 12.12 -4.74
CA SER A 12 11.56 12.54 -5.55
C SER A 12 10.48 11.46 -5.68
N ASP A 13 10.86 10.20 -5.72
CA ASP A 13 9.94 9.06 -5.79
C ASP A 13 9.04 8.93 -4.55
N GLU A 14 9.46 9.46 -3.40
CA GLU A 14 8.68 9.40 -2.16
C GLU A 14 7.54 10.44 -2.11
N PHE A 15 7.69 11.59 -2.78
CA PHE A 15 6.68 12.65 -2.76
C PHE A 15 6.03 12.95 -4.11
N PHE A 16 6.63 12.57 -5.24
CA PHE A 16 6.14 12.92 -6.57
C PHE A 16 4.70 12.45 -6.82
N PHE A 17 4.46 11.14 -6.71
CA PHE A 17 3.13 10.57 -6.96
C PHE A 17 2.10 11.01 -5.94
N GLN A 18 2.50 11.16 -4.68
CA GLN A 18 1.61 11.64 -3.62
C GLN A 18 1.17 13.08 -3.91
N THR A 19 2.10 13.93 -4.33
CA THR A 19 1.83 15.33 -4.66
C THR A 19 0.95 15.45 -5.91
N LEU A 20 1.26 14.67 -6.95
CA LEU A 20 0.49 14.66 -8.20
C LEU A 20 -0.97 14.23 -7.95
N LEU A 21 -1.17 13.14 -7.20
CA LEU A 21 -2.49 12.59 -6.93
C LEU A 21 -3.30 13.40 -5.92
N ALA A 22 -2.64 14.08 -4.99
CA ALA A 22 -3.31 14.92 -3.98
C ALA A 22 -3.70 16.31 -4.49
N SER A 23 -3.13 16.77 -5.61
CA SER A 23 -3.36 18.13 -6.10
C SER A 23 -4.74 18.29 -6.74
N ASN A 24 -5.58 19.10 -6.08
CA ASN A 24 -6.91 19.44 -6.61
C ASN A 24 -6.83 20.29 -7.90
N ASN A 25 -5.73 21.02 -8.11
CA ASN A 25 -5.56 21.93 -9.26
C ASN A 25 -5.24 21.19 -10.56
N LEU A 26 -4.62 20.02 -10.46
CA LEU A 26 -4.24 19.20 -11.61
C LEU A 26 -5.42 18.43 -12.22
N ASN A 27 -6.54 18.34 -11.49
CA ASN A 27 -7.73 17.57 -11.88
C ASN A 27 -7.39 16.17 -12.46
N SER A 28 -6.37 15.54 -11.88
CA SER A 28 -5.84 14.26 -12.37
C SER A 28 -6.92 13.17 -12.28
N PRO A 29 -7.02 12.28 -13.28
CA PRO A 29 -7.81 11.08 -13.12
C PRO A 29 -7.32 10.29 -11.90
N ASN A 30 -8.25 9.69 -11.15
CA ASN A 30 -7.98 9.00 -9.89
C ASN A 30 -7.32 9.86 -8.79
N THR A 31 -7.53 11.18 -8.82
CA THR A 31 -7.07 12.08 -7.74
C THR A 31 -7.71 11.72 -6.39
N PHE A 32 -7.04 12.09 -5.31
CA PHE A 32 -7.53 12.00 -3.96
C PHE A 32 -7.47 13.38 -3.29
N PRO A 33 -8.50 13.83 -2.54
CA PRO A 33 -8.52 15.19 -2.04
C PRO A 33 -7.34 15.50 -1.10
N TYR A 34 -6.65 16.61 -1.37
CA TYR A 34 -5.58 17.11 -0.49
C TYR A 34 -6.00 17.20 0.98
N LYS A 35 -7.26 17.58 1.25
CA LYS A 35 -7.78 17.68 2.62
C LYS A 35 -7.68 16.36 3.39
N CYS A 36 -7.81 15.22 2.71
CA CYS A 36 -7.76 13.91 3.35
C CYS A 36 -6.33 13.53 3.72
N VAL A 37 -5.36 13.92 2.88
CA VAL A 37 -3.92 13.76 3.17
C VAL A 37 -3.51 14.63 4.36
N LYS A 38 -4.09 15.83 4.49
CA LYS A 38 -3.80 16.75 5.60
C LYS A 38 -4.44 16.34 6.93
N GLN A 39 -5.61 15.71 6.90
CA GLN A 39 -6.40 15.41 8.11
C GLN A 39 -5.94 14.14 8.83
N ASN A 40 -5.60 13.09 8.08
CA ASN A 40 -5.33 11.77 8.62
C ASN A 40 -4.16 11.12 7.88
N ASP A 41 -3.51 10.16 8.53
CA ASP A 41 -2.64 9.23 7.82
C ASP A 41 -3.49 8.39 6.85
N VAL A 42 -3.15 8.46 5.57
CA VAL A 42 -3.97 7.86 4.52
C VAL A 42 -3.65 6.38 4.43
N PRO A 43 -4.64 5.49 4.62
CA PRO A 43 -4.39 4.06 4.58
C PRO A 43 -3.91 3.64 3.19
N HIS A 44 -2.83 2.85 3.15
CA HIS A 44 -2.26 2.30 1.93
C HIS A 44 -2.30 0.76 1.98
N ILE A 45 -2.24 0.15 0.79
CA ILE A 45 -2.29 -1.30 0.60
C ILE A 45 -1.12 -1.81 -0.24
N THR A 46 -0.35 -0.95 -0.87
CA THR A 46 0.63 -1.38 -1.87
C THR A 46 1.75 -2.20 -1.24
N ARG A 47 2.32 -1.73 -0.13
CA ARG A 47 3.50 -2.36 0.48
C ARG A 47 3.41 -2.41 1.99
N PHE A 48 3.61 -3.60 2.56
CA PHE A 48 3.89 -3.78 3.97
C PHE A 48 5.40 -3.75 4.20
N THR A 49 5.84 -3.01 5.22
CA THR A 49 7.24 -2.95 5.61
C THR A 49 7.34 -2.71 7.11
N ILE A 50 8.30 -3.35 7.75
CA ILE A 50 8.63 -3.12 9.16
C ILE A 50 9.88 -2.26 9.22
N TRP A 51 9.69 -1.05 9.72
CA TRP A 51 10.75 -0.06 9.91
C TRP A 51 11.12 0.06 11.37
N TYR A 52 12.42 0.17 11.66
CA TYR A 52 13.01 0.50 12.98
C TYR A 52 12.75 -0.48 14.12
N ASN A 53 11.61 -1.17 14.14
CA ASN A 53 11.13 -2.00 15.23
C ASN A 53 11.74 -3.40 15.16
N THR A 54 12.74 -3.65 16.01
CA THR A 54 13.43 -4.94 16.13
C THR A 54 12.52 -6.04 16.67
N GLN A 55 11.61 -5.72 17.59
CA GLN A 55 10.71 -6.70 18.20
C GLN A 55 9.68 -7.27 17.22
N LYS A 56 9.41 -6.56 16.12
CA LYS A 56 8.51 -6.99 15.06
C LYS A 56 9.24 -7.65 13.88
N CYS A 57 10.56 -7.77 13.94
CA CYS A 57 11.36 -8.40 12.90
C CYS A 57 11.91 -9.74 13.43
N TYR A 58 11.14 -10.81 13.24
CA TYR A 58 11.42 -12.11 13.85
C TYR A 58 12.64 -12.78 13.23
N SER A 59 12.94 -12.51 11.96
CA SER A 59 14.19 -12.92 11.31
C SER A 59 15.43 -12.32 11.92
N ASN A 60 15.29 -11.24 12.68
CA ASN A 60 16.39 -10.44 13.20
C ASN A 60 17.35 -9.92 12.09
N ASN A 61 16.94 -9.98 10.83
CA ASN A 61 17.73 -9.55 9.67
C ASN A 61 17.25 -8.18 9.20
N ARG A 62 18.18 -7.22 9.06
CA ARG A 62 17.84 -5.83 8.73
C ARG A 62 18.82 -5.21 7.75
N ARG A 63 18.29 -4.35 6.88
CA ARG A 63 19.10 -3.52 5.97
C ARG A 63 18.47 -2.15 5.82
N HIS A 64 19.29 -1.11 5.98
CA HIS A 64 18.85 0.29 5.94
C HIS A 64 17.63 0.55 6.86
N ASN A 65 17.69 0.01 8.09
CA ASN A 65 16.63 0.07 9.10
C ASN A 65 15.32 -0.67 8.78
N MET A 66 15.21 -1.34 7.64
CA MET A 66 14.06 -2.16 7.23
C MET A 66 14.29 -3.63 7.60
N CYS A 67 13.24 -4.33 8.03
CA CYS A 67 13.27 -5.78 8.24
C CYS A 67 13.36 -6.51 6.89
N ILE A 68 14.20 -7.55 6.84
CA ILE A 68 14.26 -8.50 5.74
C ILE A 68 13.52 -9.75 6.19
N PHE A 69 12.34 -9.98 5.65
CA PHE A 69 11.47 -11.08 6.04
C PHE A 69 12.10 -12.45 5.74
N GLY A 70 12.19 -13.26 6.78
CA GLY A 70 12.43 -14.71 6.71
C GLY A 70 11.15 -15.52 6.91
N LEU A 71 11.29 -16.84 7.03
CA LEU A 71 10.17 -17.77 7.22
C LEU A 71 9.33 -17.45 8.46
N GLU A 72 9.97 -17.11 9.57
CA GLU A 72 9.33 -16.70 10.82
C GLU A 72 8.46 -15.45 10.66
N ASP A 73 8.87 -14.47 9.84
CA ASP A 73 8.09 -13.26 9.60
C ASP A 73 6.84 -13.54 8.75
N LEU A 74 6.93 -14.48 7.79
CA LEU A 74 5.81 -14.85 6.93
C LEU A 74 4.63 -15.39 7.72
N TRP A 75 4.90 -16.24 8.70
CA TRP A 75 3.89 -16.79 9.60
C TRP A 75 3.07 -15.69 10.29
N HIS A 76 3.75 -14.64 10.76
CA HIS A 76 3.11 -13.54 11.49
C HIS A 76 2.40 -12.52 10.58
N TYR A 77 2.95 -12.22 9.41
CA TYR A 77 2.53 -11.03 8.65
C TYR A 77 1.96 -11.32 7.26
N ALA A 78 2.31 -12.45 6.63
CA ALA A 78 1.99 -12.67 5.22
C ALA A 78 0.59 -13.26 5.01
N PHE A 79 0.22 -14.27 5.81
CA PHE A 79 -0.95 -15.10 5.52
C PHE A 79 -2.29 -14.34 5.54
N ASN A 80 -2.42 -13.33 6.42
CA ASN A 80 -3.62 -12.52 6.60
C ASN A 80 -3.41 -11.03 6.28
N SER A 81 -2.41 -10.73 5.45
CA SER A 81 -2.09 -9.34 5.10
C SER A 81 -3.16 -8.68 4.25
N LYS A 82 -3.51 -7.43 4.58
CA LYS A 82 -4.28 -6.54 3.68
C LYS A 82 -3.42 -5.86 2.62
N TYR A 83 -2.10 -6.04 2.68
CA TYR A 83 -1.17 -5.43 1.76
C TYR A 83 -0.93 -6.36 0.56
N LEU A 84 -0.74 -5.76 -0.61
CA LEU A 84 -0.54 -6.47 -1.87
C LEU A 84 0.89 -7.05 -1.97
N PHE A 85 1.87 -6.32 -1.44
CA PHE A 85 3.26 -6.72 -1.47
C PHE A 85 3.90 -6.63 -0.08
N LEU A 86 4.83 -7.54 0.18
CA LEU A 86 5.67 -7.55 1.36
C LEU A 86 7.07 -7.06 0.97
N ASN A 87 7.69 -6.24 1.81
CA ASN A 87 9.06 -5.76 1.59
C ASN A 87 9.85 -5.74 2.92
N LYS A 88 11.07 -6.28 2.99
CA LYS A 88 11.90 -6.87 1.90
C LYS A 88 12.07 -8.37 2.08
N MET A 89 12.26 -9.13 0.99
CA MET A 89 12.80 -10.50 1.03
C MET A 89 14.10 -10.54 0.21
N MET A 90 15.08 -11.32 0.64
CA MET A 90 16.39 -11.41 -0.03
C MET A 90 16.86 -12.87 -0.07
N PRO A 91 17.18 -13.41 -1.27
CA PRO A 91 17.67 -14.79 -1.41
C PRO A 91 18.93 -15.09 -0.58
N GLU A 92 19.80 -14.09 -0.39
CA GLU A 92 21.06 -14.23 0.36
C GLU A 92 20.84 -14.36 1.87
N ILE A 93 19.66 -13.99 2.35
CA ILE A 93 19.29 -14.03 3.77
C ILE A 93 18.43 -15.25 4.06
N ASP A 94 17.35 -15.44 3.29
CA ASP A 94 16.47 -16.59 3.42
C ASP A 94 15.76 -16.86 2.08
N PHE A 95 16.32 -17.77 1.29
CA PHE A 95 15.69 -18.24 0.06
C PHE A 95 14.45 -19.10 0.34
N GLY A 96 14.40 -19.79 1.48
CA GLY A 96 13.27 -20.61 1.91
C GLY A 96 12.00 -19.78 2.08
N ALA A 97 12.12 -18.58 2.65
CA ALA A 97 11.00 -17.63 2.76
C ALA A 97 10.39 -17.30 1.38
N ILE A 98 11.24 -17.05 0.38
CA ILE A 98 10.80 -16.74 -0.99
C ILE A 98 10.07 -17.93 -1.61
N ILE A 99 10.63 -19.14 -1.49
CA ILE A 99 9.99 -20.37 -2.00
C ILE A 99 8.64 -20.60 -1.32
N CYS A 100 8.59 -20.56 0.02
CA CYS A 100 7.36 -20.82 0.76
C CYS A 100 6.28 -19.80 0.43
N TRP A 101 6.62 -18.52 0.28
CA TRP A 101 5.66 -17.50 -0.15
C TRP A 101 5.17 -17.74 -1.58
N HIS A 102 6.06 -18.18 -2.48
CA HIS A 102 5.69 -18.52 -3.86
C HIS A 102 4.74 -19.73 -3.92
N GLU A 103 5.04 -20.80 -3.19
CA GLU A 103 4.18 -21.98 -3.09
C GLU A 103 2.82 -21.64 -2.47
N GLU A 104 2.77 -20.76 -1.46
CA GLU A 104 1.51 -20.30 -0.88
C GLU A 104 0.67 -19.51 -1.90
N MET A 105 1.28 -18.60 -2.67
CA MET A 105 0.58 -17.90 -3.76
C MET A 105 0.06 -18.87 -4.82
N ARG A 106 0.90 -19.83 -5.24
CA ARG A 106 0.52 -20.88 -6.19
C ARG A 106 -0.67 -21.70 -5.67
N ARG A 107 -0.63 -22.11 -4.40
CA ARG A 107 -1.69 -22.87 -3.73
C ARG A 107 -3.01 -22.10 -3.74
N ARG A 108 -2.99 -20.81 -3.34
CA ARG A 108 -4.18 -19.94 -3.33
C ARG A 108 -4.77 -19.75 -4.73
N THR A 109 -3.93 -19.55 -5.73
CA THR A 109 -4.38 -19.23 -7.10
C THR A 109 -4.82 -20.47 -7.88
N LEU A 110 -4.02 -21.53 -7.88
CA LEU A 110 -4.22 -22.69 -8.77
C LEU A 110 -4.98 -23.84 -8.11
N ILE A 111 -4.76 -24.09 -6.82
CA ILE A 111 -5.33 -25.24 -6.11
C ILE A 111 -6.65 -24.83 -5.45
N GLU A 112 -6.63 -23.82 -4.58
CA GLU A 112 -7.83 -23.34 -3.90
C GLU A 112 -8.75 -22.52 -4.81
N LYS A 113 -8.27 -22.07 -5.97
CA LYS A 113 -9.02 -21.20 -6.90
C LYS A 113 -9.66 -19.99 -6.21
N GLY A 114 -8.97 -19.47 -5.18
CA GLY A 114 -9.46 -18.39 -4.34
C GLY A 114 -10.69 -18.72 -3.52
N ILE A 115 -10.75 -19.88 -2.85
CA ILE A 115 -11.73 -20.14 -1.77
C ILE A 115 -11.51 -19.13 -0.63
N ASN A 116 -10.25 -18.91 -0.24
CA ASN A 116 -9.84 -17.89 0.74
C ASN A 116 -9.57 -16.55 0.06
N ARG A 117 -10.62 -15.91 -0.49
CA ARG A 117 -10.46 -14.61 -1.14
C ARG A 117 -10.04 -13.54 -0.15
N ILE A 118 -9.27 -12.60 -0.68
CA ILE A 118 -8.96 -11.35 0.00
C ILE A 118 -10.29 -10.66 0.38
N ASN A 119 -10.38 -10.15 1.61
CA ASN A 119 -11.57 -9.47 2.09
C ASN A 119 -11.78 -8.16 1.31
N ALA A 120 -12.63 -8.22 0.29
CA ALA A 120 -12.91 -7.11 -0.62
C ALA A 120 -13.45 -5.87 0.11
N THR A 121 -14.17 -6.06 1.23
CA THR A 121 -14.75 -4.97 2.03
C THR A 121 -13.68 -4.01 2.52
N ILE A 122 -12.50 -4.52 2.93
CA ILE A 122 -11.38 -3.69 3.37
C ILE A 122 -10.98 -2.70 2.26
N TYR A 123 -10.82 -3.19 1.03
CA TYR A 123 -10.39 -2.38 -0.12
C TYR A 123 -11.48 -1.43 -0.61
N GLN A 124 -12.74 -1.86 -0.54
CA GLN A 124 -13.90 -1.06 -0.94
C GLN A 124 -14.12 0.12 0.02
N ASN A 125 -13.82 -0.07 1.31
CA ASN A 125 -14.03 0.95 2.34
C ASN A 125 -12.89 1.97 2.45
N LEU A 126 -11.78 1.77 1.73
CA LEU A 126 -10.69 2.75 1.66
C LEU A 126 -11.21 4.11 1.14
N PRO A 127 -10.79 5.24 1.75
CA PRO A 127 -11.27 6.56 1.37
C PRO A 127 -10.94 6.89 -0.09
N GLN A 128 -9.77 6.49 -0.59
CA GLN A 128 -9.38 6.64 -2.00
C GLN A 128 -10.31 5.88 -2.96
N THR A 129 -10.71 4.65 -2.62
CA THR A 129 -11.63 3.85 -3.42
C THR A 129 -13.02 4.48 -3.44
N ARG A 130 -13.52 4.89 -2.27
CA ARG A 130 -14.83 5.54 -2.14
C ARG A 130 -14.88 6.88 -2.85
N PHE A 131 -13.81 7.66 -2.77
CA PHE A 131 -13.71 8.93 -3.48
C PHE A 131 -13.76 8.70 -4.99
N HIS A 132 -12.97 7.77 -5.49
CA HIS A 132 -12.96 7.40 -6.92
C HIS A 132 -14.33 6.95 -7.42
N GLN A 133 -15.03 6.10 -6.65
CA GLN A 133 -16.38 5.67 -7.00
C GLN A 133 -17.36 6.86 -7.09
N LYS A 134 -17.29 7.80 -6.14
CA LYS A 134 -18.11 9.03 -6.17
C LYS A 134 -17.73 9.92 -7.34
N TRP A 135 -16.43 10.03 -7.65
CA TRP A 135 -15.91 10.80 -8.78
C TRP A 135 -16.42 10.26 -10.11
N LYS A 136 -16.34 8.94 -10.33
CA LYS A 136 -16.92 8.28 -11.51
C LYS A 136 -18.43 8.52 -11.64
N ARG A 137 -19.19 8.33 -10.56
CA ARG A 137 -20.66 8.51 -10.56
C ARG A 137 -21.10 9.94 -10.84
N THR A 138 -20.29 10.93 -10.46
CA THR A 138 -20.60 12.35 -10.60
C THR A 138 -19.91 12.99 -11.81
N LEU A 139 -19.25 12.20 -12.66
CA LEU A 139 -18.46 12.69 -13.80
C LEU A 139 -17.47 13.80 -13.39
N GLY A 140 -16.80 13.58 -12.25
CA GLY A 140 -15.82 14.50 -11.68
C GLY A 140 -16.38 15.59 -10.76
N LYS A 141 -17.70 15.73 -10.62
CA LYS A 141 -18.36 16.76 -9.80
C LYS A 141 -18.54 16.32 -8.34
N VAL A 142 -17.45 16.04 -7.63
CA VAL A 142 -17.50 15.65 -6.21
C VAL A 142 -17.37 16.89 -5.32
N ASN A 143 -18.32 17.08 -4.39
CA ASN A 143 -18.14 18.05 -3.31
C ASN A 143 -17.03 17.57 -2.36
N ILE A 144 -15.83 18.14 -2.53
CA ILE A 144 -14.66 17.80 -1.72
C ILE A 144 -14.89 18.15 -0.26
N LYS A 145 -15.59 19.24 0.08
CA LYS A 145 -15.79 19.67 1.47
C LYS A 145 -16.61 18.66 2.27
N GLU A 146 -17.62 18.07 1.67
CA GLU A 146 -18.53 17.09 2.32
C GLU A 146 -17.97 15.66 2.39
N PHE A 147 -16.93 15.34 1.62
CA PHE A 147 -16.40 13.97 1.60
C PHE A 147 -15.72 13.58 2.92
N LYS A 148 -16.10 12.47 3.54
CA LYS A 148 -15.47 11.95 4.77
C LYS A 148 -14.24 11.10 4.45
N CYS A 149 -13.09 11.43 5.02
CA CYS A 149 -11.79 10.82 4.75
C CYS A 149 -11.47 9.56 5.59
N GLU A 150 -12.42 9.09 6.39
CA GLU A 150 -12.27 7.94 7.28
C GLU A 150 -12.54 6.60 6.56
N ILE A 151 -11.88 5.55 7.05
CA ILE A 151 -12.21 4.16 6.74
C ILE A 151 -13.58 3.84 7.33
N LYS A 152 -14.39 3.08 6.59
CA LYS A 152 -15.69 2.57 7.05
C LYS A 152 -15.61 1.12 7.47
#